data_AF-A0A401LRM5-F1
#
_entry.id   AF-A0A401LRM5-F1
#
_cell.length_a   1.000
_cell.length_b   1.000
_cell.length_c   1.000
_cell.angle_alpha   90.00
_cell.angle_beta   90.00
_cell.angle_gamma   90.00
#
_symmetry.space_group_name_H-M   'P 1'
#
loop_
_entity.id
_entity.type
_entity.pdbx_description
1 polymer ?
#
loop_
_entity_poly.entity_id
_entity_poly.type
_entity_poly.pdbx_seq_one_letter_code
_entity_poly.pdbx_strand_id
1 'polypeptide(L)'
;MKNEFGILKAKSLKGALNFKQLTNEEIDQRLTKYFKTHQFMRRCDFQSLCGMARSTAMRHIRRLREEGKLKNEGGVMQPIYVPESGYYGAI
;
A
#
# COMPACT_ATOMS: atom_id res chain seq x y z
N MET A 1 -9.24 -25.15 6.14
CA MET A 1 -7.79 -25.40 6.30
C MET A 1 -7.16 -24.12 6.83
N LYS A 2 -6.61 -24.18 8.05
CA LYS A 2 -5.90 -23.07 8.70
C LYS A 2 -4.43 -23.28 8.39
N ASN A 3 -3.83 -22.46 7.51
CA ASN A 3 -2.39 -22.52 7.29
C ASN A 3 -1.70 -21.51 8.21
N GLU A 4 -1.03 -22.10 9.18
CA GLU A 4 -0.19 -21.53 10.21
C GLU A 4 1.11 -21.07 9.54
N PHE A 5 1.23 -19.78 9.25
CA PHE A 5 2.52 -19.23 8.85
C PHE A 5 3.38 -19.08 10.10
N GLY A 6 4.03 -20.19 10.44
CA GLY A 6 5.06 -20.27 11.47
C GLY A 6 6.11 -19.17 11.28
N ILE A 7 6.61 -18.69 12.41
CA ILE A 7 7.63 -17.66 12.53
C ILE A 7 8.91 -18.16 11.82
N LEU A 8 9.06 -17.80 10.55
CA LEU A 8 10.32 -17.93 9.83
C LEU A 8 11.25 -16.82 10.36
N LYS A 9 12.06 -17.14 11.37
CA LYS A 9 13.27 -16.37 11.68
C LYS A 9 14.19 -16.46 10.47
N ALA A 10 14.07 -15.49 9.56
CA ALA A 10 15.03 -15.32 8.49
C ALA A 10 16.40 -14.97 9.10
N LYS A 11 17.36 -15.90 9.00
CA LYS A 11 18.78 -15.56 9.13
C LYS A 11 19.09 -14.52 8.05
N SER A 12 19.52 -13.33 8.46
CA SER A 12 19.92 -12.26 7.54
C SER A 12 21.05 -12.78 6.64
N LEU A 13 20.72 -13.04 5.37
CA LEU A 13 21.71 -13.26 4.33
C LEU A 13 22.32 -11.89 4.03
N LYS A 14 23.49 -11.62 4.62
CA LYS A 14 24.41 -10.55 4.22
C LYS A 14 24.88 -10.82 2.79
N GLY A 15 24.04 -10.51 1.83
CA GLY A 15 24.33 -10.55 0.40
C GLY A 15 23.36 -9.57 -0.24
N ALA A 16 23.88 -8.53 -0.88
CA ALA A 16 23.15 -7.38 -1.39
C ALA A 16 22.11 -7.77 -2.46
N LEU A 17 20.96 -8.28 -2.02
CA LEU A 17 19.75 -8.22 -2.81
C LEU A 17 19.23 -6.80 -2.65
N ASN A 18 19.65 -5.92 -3.54
CA ASN A 18 19.12 -4.56 -3.67
C ASN A 18 17.66 -4.64 -4.17
N PHE A 19 16.76 -5.21 -3.37
CA PHE A 19 15.35 -4.93 -3.51
C PHE A 19 15.20 -3.45 -3.19
N LYS A 20 15.19 -2.60 -4.23
CA LYS A 20 14.99 -1.16 -4.06
C LYS A 20 13.65 -0.99 -3.35
N GLN A 21 13.70 -0.71 -2.05
CA GLN A 21 12.52 -0.40 -1.28
C GLN A 21 11.94 0.87 -1.87
N LEU A 22 10.67 0.80 -2.29
CA LEU A 22 9.97 1.97 -2.78
C LEU A 22 10.00 3.06 -1.72
N THR A 23 10.48 4.24 -2.10
CA THR A 23 10.43 5.39 -1.21
C THR A 23 8.98 5.86 -1.07
N ASN A 24 8.69 6.60 0.00
CA ASN A 24 7.36 7.17 0.19
C ASN A 24 6.96 8.09 -0.97
N GLU A 25 7.92 8.81 -1.55
CA GLU A 25 7.69 9.68 -2.70
C GLU A 25 7.36 8.89 -3.97
N GLU A 26 8.07 7.80 -4.26
CA GLU A 26 7.75 6.92 -5.40
C GLU A 26 6.35 6.30 -5.26
N ILE A 27 5.93 5.98 -4.03
CA ILE A 27 4.55 5.52 -3.74
C ILE A 27 3.55 6.64 -4.05
N ASP A 28 3.81 7.86 -3.58
CA ASP A 28 2.94 9.01 -3.78
C ASP A 28 2.80 9.37 -5.29
N GLN A 29 3.89 9.28 -6.06
CA GLN A 29 3.85 9.45 -7.52
C GLN A 29 3.00 8.38 -8.22
N ARG A 30 3.14 7.11 -7.81
CA ARG A 30 2.32 6.01 -8.35
C ARG A 30 0.84 6.19 -8.03
N LEU A 31 0.51 6.61 -6.81
CA LEU A 31 -0.87 6.91 -6.42
C LEU A 31 -1.45 8.08 -7.20
N THR A 32 -0.66 9.15 -7.39
CA THR A 32 -1.05 10.29 -8.23
C THR A 32 -1.39 9.85 -9.65
N LYS A 33 -0.61 8.92 -10.23
CA LYS A 33 -0.93 8.38 -11.56
C LYS A 33 -2.17 7.48 -11.54
N TYR A 34 -2.34 6.68 -10.48
CA TYR A 34 -3.45 5.74 -10.35
C TYR A 34 -4.80 6.47 -10.22
N PHE A 35 -4.89 7.48 -9.35
CA PHE A 35 -6.14 8.19 -9.06
C PHE A 35 -6.58 9.16 -10.17
N LYS A 36 -5.73 9.43 -11.18
CA LYS A 36 -6.14 10.13 -12.40
C LYS A 36 -7.21 9.38 -13.19
N THR A 37 -7.25 8.05 -13.10
CA THR A 37 -8.18 7.20 -13.86
C THR A 37 -9.07 6.34 -12.98
N HIS A 38 -8.82 6.28 -11.68
CA HIS A 38 -9.57 5.47 -10.73
C HIS A 38 -10.08 6.34 -9.59
N GLN A 39 -11.36 6.21 -9.26
CA GLN A 39 -11.97 6.97 -8.15
C GLN A 39 -11.62 6.37 -6.78
N PHE A 40 -11.31 5.07 -6.73
CA PHE A 40 -11.02 4.35 -5.51
C PHE A 40 -9.98 3.26 -5.73
N MET A 41 -9.42 2.77 -4.63
CA MET A 41 -8.37 1.77 -4.61
C MET A 41 -8.63 0.74 -3.54
N ARG A 42 -8.56 -0.55 -3.89
CA ARG A 42 -8.56 -1.63 -2.91
C ARG A 42 -7.13 -1.95 -2.51
N ARG A 43 -6.97 -2.67 -1.40
CA ARG A 43 -5.64 -3.14 -0.97
C ARG A 43 -4.92 -3.94 -2.04
N CYS A 44 -5.62 -4.81 -2.77
CA CYS A 44 -5.02 -5.60 -3.84
C CYS A 44 -4.46 -4.71 -4.96
N ASP A 45 -5.19 -3.64 -5.31
CA ASP A 45 -4.75 -2.67 -6.31
C ASP A 45 -3.47 -1.97 -5.85
N PHE A 46 -3.41 -1.51 -4.59
CA PHE A 46 -2.21 -0.91 -4.00
C PHE A 46 -1.01 -1.88 -4.01
N GLN A 47 -1.25 -3.13 -3.64
CA GLN A 47 -0.24 -4.17 -3.60
C GLN A 47 0.37 -4.41 -4.99
N SER A 48 -0.47 -4.52 -6.02
CA SER A 48 -0.05 -4.68 -7.41
C SER A 48 0.66 -3.42 -7.93
N LEU A 49 0.13 -2.23 -7.64
CA LEU A 49 0.70 -0.94 -8.04
C LEU A 49 2.12 -0.75 -7.49
N CYS A 50 2.36 -1.19 -6.26
CA CYS A 50 3.66 -1.05 -5.60
C CYS A 50 4.54 -2.30 -5.74
N GLY A 51 4.05 -3.40 -6.30
CA GLY A 51 4.82 -4.65 -6.45
C GLY A 51 5.41 -5.18 -5.13
N MET A 52 4.71 -4.97 -4.00
CA MET A 52 5.23 -5.30 -2.67
C MET A 52 4.41 -6.41 -1.99
N ALA A 53 4.98 -7.02 -0.95
CA ALA A 53 4.27 -7.98 -0.13
C ALA A 53 3.04 -7.36 0.56
N ARG A 54 2.02 -8.18 0.83
CA ARG A 54 0.77 -7.74 1.48
C ARG A 54 1.01 -7.00 2.80
N SER A 55 1.91 -7.47 3.64
CA SER A 55 2.23 -6.85 4.94
C SER A 55 2.80 -5.44 4.76
N THR A 56 3.75 -5.28 3.83
CA THR A 56 4.32 -3.99 3.46
C THR A 56 3.26 -3.05 2.90
N ALA A 57 2.39 -3.55 2.01
CA ALA A 57 1.28 -2.78 1.45
C ALA A 57 0.34 -2.25 2.55
N MET A 58 -0.08 -3.11 3.48
CA MET A 58 -0.92 -2.73 4.61
C MET A 58 -0.26 -1.68 5.50
N ARG A 59 1.05 -1.80 5.74
CA ARG A 59 1.82 -0.81 6.52
C ARG A 59 1.80 0.56 5.84
N HIS A 60 2.03 0.63 4.52
CA HIS A 60 1.98 1.90 3.80
C HIS A 60 0.56 2.47 3.70
N ILE A 61 -0.47 1.65 3.48
CA ILE A 61 -1.86 2.09 3.52
C ILE A 61 -2.21 2.69 4.88
N ARG A 62 -1.80 2.04 5.98
CA ARG A 62 -2.02 2.57 7.33
C ARG A 62 -1.33 3.92 7.52
N ARG A 63 -0.05 4.02 7.14
CA ARG A 63 0.71 5.29 7.18
C ARG A 63 0.00 6.39 6.38
N LEU A 64 -0.43 6.10 5.15
CA LEU A 64 -1.11 7.06 4.29
C LEU A 64 -2.44 7.55 4.87
N ARG A 65 -3.13 6.70 5.63
CA ARG A 65 -4.33 7.09 6.39
C ARG A 65 -4.01 7.95 7.60
N GLU A 66 -2.95 7.60 8.35
CA GLU A 66 -2.48 8.39 9.48
C GLU A 66 -1.96 9.77 9.05
N GLU A 67 -1.36 9.87 7.85
CA GLU A 67 -0.96 11.13 7.21
C GLU A 67 -2.15 11.92 6.63
N GLY A 68 -3.37 11.38 6.65
CA GLY A 68 -4.55 12.03 6.08
C GLY A 68 -4.58 12.10 4.55
N LYS A 69 -3.74 11.32 3.85
CA LYS A 69 -3.70 11.28 2.39
C LYS A 69 -4.75 10.34 1.79
N LEU A 70 -5.12 9.31 2.54
CA LEU A 70 -6.16 8.35 2.17
C LEU A 70 -7.19 8.23 3.28
N LYS A 71 -8.45 8.08 2.91
CA LYS A 71 -9.54 7.69 3.82
C LYS A 71 -10.13 6.35 3.42
N ASN A 72 -10.64 5.61 4.40
CA ASN A 72 -11.36 4.37 4.15
C ASN A 72 -12.86 4.67 4.12
N GLU A 73 -13.47 4.60 2.94
CA GLU A 73 -14.92 4.75 2.72
C GLU A 73 -15.62 3.38 2.66
N GLY A 74 -14.86 2.29 2.65
CA GLY A 74 -15.39 0.92 2.67
C GLY A 74 -15.63 0.39 4.08
N GLY A 75 -16.39 -0.71 4.16
CA GLY A 75 -16.59 -1.44 5.41
C GLY A 75 -15.30 -2.08 5.93
N VAL A 76 -15.27 -2.43 7.22
CA VAL A 76 -14.09 -3.03 7.88
C VAL A 76 -13.59 -4.28 7.15
N MET A 77 -14.50 -5.10 6.62
CA MET A 77 -14.20 -6.36 5.93
C MET A 77 -13.83 -6.16 4.45
N GLN A 78 -14.24 -5.05 3.85
CA GLN A 78 -14.02 -4.73 2.43
C GLN A 78 -13.61 -3.26 2.32
N PRO A 79 -12.39 -2.91 2.77
CA PRO A 79 -11.96 -1.52 2.78
C PRO A 79 -11.74 -1.02 1.35
N ILE A 80 -12.21 0.20 1.12
CA ILE A 80 -12.08 0.93 -0.13
C ILE A 80 -11.42 2.26 0.22
N TYR A 81 -10.25 2.50 -0.33
CA TYR A 81 -9.47 3.69 -0.06
C TYR A 81 -9.69 4.72 -1.16
N VAL A 82 -10.00 5.94 -0.76
CA VAL A 82 -10.09 7.09 -1.66
C VAL A 82 -9.12 8.17 -1.20
N PRO A 83 -8.59 8.98 -2.12
CA PRO A 83 -7.75 10.12 -1.77
C PRO A 83 -8.55 11.16 -0.98
N GLU A 84 -7.91 11.76 0.01
CA GLU A 84 -8.47 12.92 0.70
C GLU A 84 -8.38 14.16 -0.21
N SER A 85 -9.25 15.15 0.01
CA SER A 85 -9.23 16.40 -0.76
C SER A 85 -7.85 17.06 -0.72
N GLY A 86 -7.34 17.44 -1.90
CA GLY A 86 -6.00 18.02 -2.06
C GLY A 86 -4.86 17.02 -2.28
N TYR A 87 -5.13 15.70 -2.26
CA TYR A 87 -4.12 14.68 -2.53
C TYR A 87 -4.38 13.91 -3.82
N TYR A 88 -3.29 13.51 -4.49
CA TYR A 88 -3.27 12.62 -5.67
C TYR A 88 -4.16 13.03 -6.85
N GLY A 89 -4.54 14.31 -6.95
CA GLY A 89 -5.41 14.80 -8.01
C GLY A 89 -6.88 14.39 -7.85
N ALA A 90 -7.31 14.06 -6.63
CA ALA A 90 -8.72 13.94 -6.29
C ALA A 90 -9.45 15.24 -6.67
N ILE A 91 -10.51 15.10 -7.48
CA ILE A 91 -11.33 16.19 -7.99
C ILE A 91 -12.41 16.56 -6.98
#